data_AF-A0A699YEI1-F1
#
_entry.id   AF-A0A699YEI1-F1
#
_cell.length_a   1.000
_cell.length_b   1.000
_cell.length_c   1.000
_cell.angle_alpha   90.00
_cell.angle_beta   90.00
_cell.angle_gamma   90.00
#
_symmetry.space_group_name_H-M   'P 1'
#
loop_
_entity.id
_entity.type
_entity.pdbx_description
1 polymer ?
#
loop_
_entity_poly.entity_id
_entity_poly.type
_entity_poly.pdbx_seq_one_letter_code
_entity_poly.pdbx_strand_id
1 'polypeptide(L)'
;MDANQEAASGQLPADQLLTAQLGLAESLQQWADVVMEATKQLPDETLTPSVELQARLLATSLYERAVAAYHQVSPGPAAGLPAEAAVNCGNTLCSWAEALVPQPGEVGVQRRQCGLYEQAVGLYQAALAQEEDALTLANMGDALMQWAEASWQAEGGSAGAQLCQQALHCYDKACQMCDSSEGDDLAGLLCNWGSGLTTAAQYQQDPQSAEELLQQAVLRLSRAVEFGRGDPEPLF
;
A
#
# COMPACT_ATOMS: atom_id res chain seq x y z
N MET A 1 7.10 -59.86 -2.72
CA MET A 1 6.72 -59.42 -1.36
C MET A 1 7.95 -58.74 -0.80
N ASP A 2 8.13 -57.43 -0.82
CA ASP A 2 7.24 -56.32 -1.10
C ASP A 2 8.06 -55.21 -1.78
N ALA A 3 7.56 -54.73 -2.91
CA ALA A 3 8.06 -53.54 -3.59
C ALA A 3 6.84 -52.70 -3.94
N ASN A 4 6.92 -51.39 -3.68
CA ASN A 4 5.95 -50.36 -4.05
C ASN A 4 4.61 -50.36 -3.32
N GLN A 5 4.63 -49.84 -2.09
CA GLN A 5 3.50 -49.06 -1.56
C GLN A 5 4.02 -47.81 -0.83
N GLU A 6 4.80 -46.98 -1.53
CA GLU A 6 4.78 -45.55 -1.24
C GLU A 6 3.70 -44.93 -2.12
N ALA A 7 2.52 -44.73 -1.53
CA ALA A 7 1.53 -43.86 -2.10
C ALA A 7 2.18 -42.47 -2.22
N ALA A 8 2.49 -42.05 -3.45
CA ALA A 8 2.84 -40.68 -3.75
C ALA A 8 1.65 -39.81 -3.30
N SER A 9 1.79 -39.17 -2.13
CA SER A 9 0.90 -38.09 -1.74
C SER A 9 0.98 -37.06 -2.86
N GLY A 10 -0.14 -36.71 -3.48
CA GLY A 10 -0.23 -35.68 -4.53
C GLY A 10 0.05 -34.27 -4.03
N GLN A 11 0.90 -34.12 -3.00
CA GLN A 11 1.33 -32.85 -2.44
C GLN A 11 2.60 -32.41 -3.14
N LEU A 12 2.61 -31.14 -3.57
CA LEU A 12 3.80 -30.50 -4.10
C LEU A 12 4.91 -30.51 -3.04
N PRO A 13 6.20 -30.61 -3.45
CA PRO A 13 7.33 -30.27 -2.60
C PRO A 13 7.15 -28.90 -1.94
N ALA A 14 7.69 -28.72 -0.73
CA ALA A 14 7.44 -27.52 0.08
C ALA A 14 7.87 -26.21 -0.61
N ASP A 15 9.01 -26.22 -1.29
CA ASP A 15 9.52 -25.12 -2.12
C ASP A 15 8.59 -24.80 -3.31
N GLN A 16 8.07 -25.83 -3.97
CA GLN A 16 7.11 -25.66 -5.06
C GLN A 16 5.75 -25.16 -4.54
N LEU A 17 5.34 -25.59 -3.34
CA LEU A 17 4.13 -25.10 -2.70
C LEU A 17 4.24 -23.61 -2.37
N LEU A 18 5.35 -23.16 -1.78
CA LEU A 18 5.58 -21.73 -1.49
C LEU A 18 5.56 -20.90 -2.76
N THR A 19 6.24 -21.37 -3.82
CA THR A 19 6.24 -20.73 -5.13
C THR A 19 4.81 -20.64 -5.72
N ALA A 20 4.04 -21.71 -5.61
CA ALA A 20 2.65 -21.73 -6.10
C ALA A 20 1.74 -20.81 -5.29
N GLN A 21 1.95 -20.68 -3.98
CA GLN A 21 1.21 -19.74 -3.12
C GLN A 21 1.52 -18.29 -3.47
N LEU A 22 2.80 -17.96 -3.69
CA LEU A 22 3.20 -16.63 -4.12
C LEU A 22 2.56 -16.26 -5.47
N GLY A 23 2.69 -17.15 -6.47
CA GLY A 23 2.10 -16.92 -7.78
C GLY A 23 0.57 -16.84 -7.76
N LEU A 24 -0.10 -17.58 -6.87
CA LEU A 24 -1.54 -17.47 -6.64
C LEU A 24 -1.90 -16.09 -6.05
N ALA A 25 -1.16 -15.64 -5.04
CA ALA A 25 -1.39 -14.36 -4.39
C ALA A 25 -1.27 -13.20 -5.39
N GLU A 26 -0.18 -13.16 -6.14
CA GLU A 26 0.09 -12.15 -7.18
C GLU A 26 -0.98 -12.18 -8.28
N SER A 27 -1.38 -13.36 -8.75
CA SER A 27 -2.42 -13.48 -9.78
C SER A 27 -3.78 -12.97 -9.30
N LEU A 28 -4.13 -13.22 -8.04
CA LEU A 28 -5.38 -12.73 -7.45
C LEU A 28 -5.37 -11.21 -7.28
N GLN A 29 -4.26 -10.66 -6.80
CA GLN A 29 -4.05 -9.22 -6.68
C GLN A 29 -4.17 -8.54 -8.06
N GLN A 30 -3.40 -9.00 -9.05
CA GLN A 30 -3.45 -8.45 -10.41
C GLN A 30 -4.84 -8.54 -11.04
N TRP A 31 -5.58 -9.62 -10.78
CA TRP A 31 -6.95 -9.72 -11.26
C TRP A 31 -7.86 -8.67 -10.61
N ALA A 32 -7.73 -8.43 -9.31
CA ALA A 32 -8.46 -7.38 -8.62
C ALA A 32 -8.13 -5.99 -9.20
N ASP A 33 -6.85 -5.70 -9.42
CA ASP A 33 -6.39 -4.44 -10.02
C ASP A 33 -6.97 -4.25 -11.43
N VAL A 34 -6.92 -5.29 -12.27
CA VAL A 34 -7.49 -5.26 -13.63
C VAL A 34 -9.00 -5.04 -13.59
N VAL A 35 -9.73 -5.62 -12.64
CA VAL A 35 -11.17 -5.37 -12.49
C VAL A 35 -11.44 -3.90 -12.16
N MET A 36 -10.68 -3.34 -11.21
CA MET A 36 -10.81 -1.94 -10.80
C MET A 36 -10.46 -0.98 -11.95
N GLU A 37 -9.37 -1.24 -12.66
CA GLU A 37 -8.91 -0.41 -13.76
C GLU A 37 -9.83 -0.49 -14.98
N ALA A 38 -10.26 -1.70 -15.37
CA ALA A 38 -11.20 -1.88 -16.46
C ALA A 38 -12.53 -1.14 -16.19
N THR A 39 -12.96 -1.09 -14.92
CA THR A 39 -14.17 -0.37 -14.52
C THR A 39 -14.01 1.15 -14.69
N LYS A 40 -12.85 1.72 -14.32
CA LYS A 40 -12.56 3.16 -14.51
C LYS A 40 -12.53 3.58 -15.99
N GLN A 41 -12.22 2.64 -16.89
CA GLN A 41 -12.14 2.88 -18.33
C GLN A 41 -13.47 2.67 -19.07
N LEU A 42 -14.54 2.28 -18.37
CA LEU A 42 -15.85 2.13 -18.99
C LEU A 42 -16.43 3.48 -19.44
N PRO A 43 -17.07 3.55 -20.63
CA PRO A 43 -17.82 4.74 -21.03
C PRO A 43 -18.91 5.11 -20.03
N ASP A 44 -19.20 6.42 -19.87
CA ASP A 44 -20.24 6.95 -18.98
C ASP A 44 -21.62 6.29 -19.15
N GLU A 45 -21.95 5.87 -20.38
CA GLU A 45 -23.21 5.18 -20.70
C GLU A 45 -23.32 3.79 -20.05
N THR A 46 -22.19 3.20 -19.68
CA THR A 46 -22.06 1.86 -19.07
C THR A 46 -21.60 1.90 -17.62
N LEU A 47 -20.89 2.96 -17.21
CA LEU A 47 -20.41 3.16 -15.86
C LEU A 47 -21.56 3.60 -14.95
N THR A 48 -22.34 2.63 -14.50
CA THR A 48 -23.41 2.86 -13.53
C THR A 48 -22.93 2.59 -12.10
N PRO A 49 -23.56 3.18 -11.07
CA PRO A 49 -23.23 2.88 -9.67
C PRO A 49 -23.35 1.38 -9.33
N SER A 50 -24.22 0.64 -10.02
CA SER A 50 -24.35 -0.80 -9.84
C SER A 50 -23.14 -1.56 -10.40
N VAL A 51 -22.59 -1.12 -11.53
CA VAL A 51 -21.40 -1.72 -12.14
C VAL A 51 -20.17 -1.44 -11.26
N GLU A 52 -20.03 -0.20 -10.77
CA GLU A 52 -18.95 0.16 -9.84
C GLU A 52 -19.02 -0.66 -8.55
N LEU A 53 -20.21 -0.80 -7.96
CA LEU A 53 -20.41 -1.60 -6.76
C LEU A 53 -20.06 -3.07 -6.99
N GLN A 54 -20.47 -3.65 -8.12
CA GLN A 54 -20.15 -5.04 -8.46
C GLN A 54 -18.65 -5.25 -8.66
N ALA A 55 -17.98 -4.33 -9.35
CA ALA A 55 -16.53 -4.38 -9.53
C ALA A 55 -15.78 -4.30 -8.20
N ARG A 56 -16.17 -3.38 -7.31
CA ARG A 56 -15.57 -3.26 -5.96
C ARG A 56 -15.82 -4.50 -5.11
N LEU A 57 -17.03 -5.06 -5.12
CA LEU A 57 -17.33 -6.31 -4.40
C LEU A 57 -16.48 -7.48 -4.91
N LEU A 58 -16.29 -7.60 -6.22
CA LEU A 58 -15.41 -8.62 -6.79
C LEU A 58 -13.95 -8.38 -6.39
N ALA A 59 -13.44 -7.15 -6.55
CA ALA A 59 -12.08 -6.78 -6.22
C ALA A 59 -11.76 -7.03 -4.74
N THR A 60 -12.63 -6.60 -3.82
CA THR A 60 -12.46 -6.85 -2.37
C THR A 60 -12.37 -8.34 -2.03
N SER A 61 -13.17 -9.20 -2.68
CA SER A 61 -13.09 -10.65 -2.50
C SER A 61 -11.80 -11.24 -3.05
N LEU A 62 -11.28 -10.69 -4.17
CA LEU A 62 -10.01 -11.12 -4.75
C LEU A 62 -8.82 -10.70 -3.88
N TYR A 63 -8.79 -9.46 -3.38
CA TYR A 63 -7.76 -9.00 -2.45
C TYR A 63 -7.73 -9.80 -1.16
N GLU A 64 -8.90 -10.09 -0.56
CA GLU A 64 -9.00 -10.95 0.63
C GLU A 64 -8.32 -12.31 0.40
N ARG A 65 -8.58 -12.93 -0.75
CA ARG A 65 -7.97 -14.21 -1.12
C ARG A 65 -6.48 -14.08 -1.42
N ALA A 66 -6.04 -12.97 -2.02
CA ALA A 66 -4.64 -12.70 -2.27
C ALA A 66 -3.85 -12.58 -0.95
N VAL A 67 -4.35 -11.80 0.02
CA VAL A 67 -3.76 -11.66 1.37
C VAL A 67 -3.70 -13.02 2.07
N ALA A 68 -4.77 -13.81 2.01
CA ALA A 68 -4.77 -15.15 2.59
C ALA A 68 -3.70 -16.06 1.97
N ALA A 69 -3.46 -15.96 0.65
CA ALA A 69 -2.42 -16.71 -0.04
C ALA A 69 -1.01 -16.21 0.32
N TYR A 70 -0.77 -14.89 0.41
CA TYR A 70 0.51 -14.33 0.88
C TYR A 70 0.89 -14.86 2.27
N HIS A 71 -0.07 -14.93 3.21
CA HIS A 71 0.19 -15.49 4.54
C HIS A 71 0.60 -16.98 4.53
N GLN A 72 0.35 -17.71 3.45
CA GLN A 72 0.83 -19.09 3.27
C GLN A 72 2.25 -19.18 2.68
N VAL A 73 2.88 -18.06 2.29
CA VAL A 73 4.25 -18.00 1.74
C VAL A 73 5.32 -18.05 2.84
N SER A 74 4.93 -18.26 4.10
CA SER A 74 5.89 -18.34 5.21
C SER A 74 6.65 -19.69 5.18
N PRO A 75 8.00 -19.69 5.24
CA PRO A 75 8.79 -20.93 5.27
C PRO A 75 8.71 -21.67 6.61
N GLY A 76 7.98 -21.12 7.59
CA GLY A 76 7.65 -21.79 8.84
C GLY A 76 7.09 -20.83 9.89
N PRO A 77 6.44 -21.33 10.96
CA PRO A 77 5.69 -20.51 11.92
C PRO A 77 6.50 -19.41 12.62
N ALA A 78 7.84 -19.52 12.65
CA ALA A 78 8.74 -18.60 13.33
C ALA A 78 9.47 -17.63 12.40
N ALA A 79 9.43 -17.84 11.08
CA ALA A 79 10.28 -17.12 10.12
C ALA A 79 9.64 -15.83 9.56
N GLY A 80 8.34 -15.60 9.81
CA GLY A 80 7.62 -14.48 9.20
C GLY A 80 7.45 -14.65 7.68
N LEU A 81 7.05 -13.58 7.01
CA LEU A 81 7.01 -13.53 5.54
C LEU A 81 8.37 -13.04 5.01
N PRO A 82 8.87 -13.60 3.90
CA PRO A 82 9.97 -12.99 3.15
C PRO A 82 9.67 -11.52 2.84
N ALA A 83 10.69 -10.66 2.85
CA ALA A 83 10.54 -9.20 2.67
C ALA A 83 9.66 -8.84 1.45
N GLU A 84 9.96 -9.39 0.27
CA GLU A 84 9.18 -9.16 -0.96
C GLU A 84 7.70 -9.54 -0.81
N ALA A 85 7.41 -10.72 -0.25
CA ALA A 85 6.04 -11.16 -0.01
C ALA A 85 5.32 -10.29 1.03
N ALA A 86 6.03 -9.77 2.03
CA ALA A 86 5.49 -8.84 3.01
C ALA A 86 5.13 -7.49 2.36
N VAL A 87 6.01 -6.93 1.52
CA VAL A 87 5.74 -5.69 0.76
C VAL A 87 4.53 -5.88 -0.16
N ASN A 88 4.49 -6.95 -0.94
CA ASN A 88 3.38 -7.21 -1.87
C ASN A 88 2.04 -7.43 -1.14
N CYS A 89 2.07 -8.12 0.01
CA CYS A 89 0.89 -8.27 0.85
C CYS A 89 0.45 -6.93 1.47
N GLY A 90 1.39 -6.08 1.89
CA GLY A 90 1.13 -4.72 2.33
C GLY A 90 0.45 -3.87 1.26
N ASN A 91 0.98 -3.89 0.04
CA ASN A 91 0.38 -3.20 -1.12
C ASN A 91 -1.04 -3.70 -1.37
N THR A 92 -1.25 -5.02 -1.32
CA THR A 92 -2.58 -5.64 -1.49
C THR A 92 -3.58 -5.19 -0.44
N LEU A 93 -3.15 -5.05 0.82
CA LEU A 93 -4.00 -4.54 1.91
C LEU A 93 -4.38 -3.07 1.69
N CYS A 94 -3.46 -2.24 1.20
CA CYS A 94 -3.77 -0.85 0.83
C CYS A 94 -4.82 -0.80 -0.30
N SER A 95 -4.61 -1.54 -1.39
CA SER A 95 -5.59 -1.61 -2.49
C SER A 95 -6.94 -2.16 -2.04
N TRP A 96 -6.95 -3.12 -1.10
CA TRP A 96 -8.19 -3.60 -0.49
C TRP A 96 -8.90 -2.51 0.30
N ALA A 97 -8.18 -1.74 1.13
CA ALA A 97 -8.74 -0.66 1.93
C ALA A 97 -9.42 0.41 1.05
N GLU A 98 -8.80 0.78 -0.07
CA GLU A 98 -9.36 1.73 -1.05
C GLU A 98 -10.61 1.18 -1.77
N ALA A 99 -10.63 -0.14 -2.03
CA ALA A 99 -11.73 -0.81 -2.72
C ALA A 99 -12.93 -1.14 -1.82
N LEU A 100 -12.79 -1.02 -0.49
CA LEU A 100 -13.86 -1.37 0.44
C LEU A 100 -15.18 -0.66 0.12
N VAL A 101 -16.27 -1.40 0.28
CA VAL A 101 -17.64 -0.91 0.17
C VAL A 101 -18.34 -1.02 1.53
N PRO A 102 -19.20 -0.05 1.89
CA PRO A 102 -20.01 -0.16 3.10
C PRO A 102 -20.91 -1.39 3.07
N GLN A 103 -20.95 -2.16 4.15
CA GLN A 103 -21.87 -3.28 4.31
C GLN A 103 -23.28 -2.78 4.70
N PRO A 104 -24.34 -3.56 4.43
CA PRO A 104 -25.69 -3.20 4.86
C PRO A 104 -25.76 -2.99 6.38
N GLY A 105 -26.14 -1.77 6.80
CA GLY A 105 -26.22 -1.38 8.21
C GLY A 105 -24.91 -0.97 8.85
N GLU A 106 -23.80 -0.99 8.11
CA GLU A 106 -22.52 -0.44 8.57
C GLU A 106 -22.55 1.09 8.46
N VAL A 107 -22.20 1.74 9.57
CA VAL A 107 -21.96 3.19 9.61
C VAL A 107 -20.45 3.41 9.60
N GLY A 108 -19.94 3.89 8.47
CA GLY A 108 -18.53 4.24 8.27
C GLY A 108 -17.63 3.04 7.93
N VAL A 109 -17.16 2.98 6.69
CA VAL A 109 -16.19 1.97 6.21
C VAL A 109 -14.77 2.21 6.78
N GLN A 110 -14.54 3.42 7.30
CA GLN A 110 -13.25 3.92 7.76
C GLN A 110 -12.60 3.04 8.82
N ARG A 111 -13.37 2.45 9.76
CA ARG A 111 -12.79 1.57 10.78
C ARG A 111 -12.14 0.33 10.17
N ARG A 112 -12.78 -0.26 9.15
CA ARG A 112 -12.21 -1.40 8.42
C ARG A 112 -11.01 -0.97 7.58
N GLN A 113 -11.06 0.21 6.95
CA GLN A 113 -9.90 0.78 6.25
C GLN A 113 -8.70 0.94 7.18
N CYS A 114 -8.89 1.56 8.35
CA CYS A 114 -7.84 1.71 9.36
C CYS A 114 -7.21 0.36 9.75
N GLY A 115 -8.03 -0.67 9.96
CA GLY A 115 -7.51 -2.01 10.30
C GLY A 115 -6.72 -2.67 9.18
N LEU A 116 -7.02 -2.37 7.91
CA LEU A 116 -6.23 -2.86 6.77
C LEU A 116 -4.90 -2.09 6.63
N TYR A 117 -4.91 -0.76 6.79
CA TYR A 117 -3.68 0.03 6.77
C TYR A 117 -2.75 -0.30 7.94
N GLU A 118 -3.29 -0.54 9.14
CA GLU A 118 -2.50 -0.99 10.29
C GLU A 118 -1.74 -2.28 9.98
N GLN A 119 -2.42 -3.25 9.37
CA GLN A 119 -1.79 -4.51 8.94
C GLN A 119 -0.74 -4.27 7.85
N ALA A 120 -1.02 -3.41 6.87
CA ALA A 120 -0.07 -3.07 5.81
C ALA A 120 1.21 -2.45 6.37
N VAL A 121 1.09 -1.48 7.28
CA VAL A 121 2.23 -0.84 7.96
C VAL A 121 3.05 -1.88 8.75
N GLY A 122 2.39 -2.81 9.45
CA GLY A 122 3.09 -3.89 10.14
C GLY A 122 3.91 -4.79 9.20
N LEU A 123 3.41 -5.04 7.99
CA LEU A 123 4.13 -5.82 6.98
C LEU A 123 5.31 -5.05 6.36
N TYR A 124 5.15 -3.76 6.06
CA TYR A 124 6.28 -2.94 5.60
C TYR A 124 7.37 -2.84 6.67
N GLN A 125 7.00 -2.66 7.94
CA GLN A 125 7.96 -2.68 9.04
C GLN A 125 8.71 -4.01 9.14
N ALA A 126 8.01 -5.13 8.95
CA ALA A 126 8.64 -6.46 8.94
C ALA A 126 9.57 -6.68 7.73
N ALA A 127 9.25 -6.10 6.57
CA ALA A 127 10.12 -6.11 5.40
C ALA A 127 11.36 -5.24 5.62
N LEU A 128 11.18 -4.00 6.10
CA LEU A 128 12.25 -3.04 6.40
C LEU A 128 13.21 -3.52 7.49
N ALA A 129 12.76 -4.38 8.40
CA ALA A 129 13.61 -5.03 9.39
C ALA A 129 14.53 -6.11 8.78
N GLN A 130 14.19 -6.64 7.61
CA GLN A 130 15.01 -7.61 6.87
C GLN A 130 15.97 -6.90 5.92
N GLU A 131 15.48 -5.90 5.20
CA GLU A 131 16.22 -5.13 4.20
C GLU A 131 15.67 -3.71 4.13
N GLU A 132 16.53 -2.70 4.34
CA GLU A 132 16.11 -1.31 4.17
C GLU A 132 15.99 -0.99 2.67
N ASP A 133 14.84 -0.45 2.28
CA ASP A 133 14.52 -0.15 0.89
C ASP A 133 13.73 1.17 0.80
N ALA A 134 14.13 2.05 -0.14
CA ALA A 134 13.56 3.38 -0.27
C ALA A 134 12.10 3.33 -0.76
N LEU A 135 11.80 2.42 -1.70
CA LEU A 135 10.45 2.26 -2.24
C LEU A 135 9.49 1.73 -1.17
N THR A 136 9.94 0.78 -0.33
CA THR A 136 9.17 0.24 0.77
C THR A 136 8.89 1.29 1.85
N LEU A 137 9.86 2.16 2.14
CA LEU A 137 9.64 3.32 3.01
C LEU A 137 8.60 4.28 2.42
N ALA A 138 8.67 4.57 1.11
CA ALA A 138 7.70 5.41 0.44
C ALA A 138 6.28 4.81 0.52
N ASN A 139 6.14 3.52 0.20
CA ASN A 139 4.86 2.79 0.28
C ASN A 139 4.29 2.78 1.71
N MET A 140 5.14 2.63 2.73
CA MET A 140 4.73 2.75 4.12
C MET A 140 4.26 4.18 4.46
N GLY A 141 4.94 5.20 3.93
CA GLY A 141 4.54 6.59 4.04
C GLY A 141 3.16 6.86 3.44
N ASP A 142 2.90 6.35 2.24
CA ASP A 142 1.61 6.45 1.57
C ASP A 142 0.51 5.76 2.40
N ALA A 143 0.75 4.54 2.86
CA ALA A 143 -0.20 3.80 3.70
C ALA A 143 -0.52 4.52 5.02
N LEU A 144 0.48 5.13 5.66
CA LEU A 144 0.30 5.93 6.87
C LEU A 144 -0.52 7.20 6.62
N MET A 145 -0.33 7.87 5.47
CA MET A 145 -1.15 9.03 5.09
C MET A 145 -2.61 8.63 4.85
N GLN A 146 -2.83 7.54 4.12
CA GLN A 146 -4.19 7.02 3.90
C GLN A 146 -4.86 6.57 5.20
N TRP A 147 -4.10 5.98 6.12
CA TRP A 147 -4.57 5.64 7.45
C TRP A 147 -4.91 6.88 8.28
N ALA A 148 -4.10 7.94 8.20
CA ALA A 148 -4.39 9.20 8.88
C ALA A 148 -5.72 9.79 8.39
N GLU A 149 -5.92 9.81 7.06
CA GLU A 149 -7.16 10.29 6.44
C GLU A 149 -8.38 9.47 6.88
N ALA A 150 -8.31 8.15 6.79
CA ALA A 150 -9.38 7.27 7.27
C ALA A 150 -9.66 7.48 8.77
N SER A 151 -8.62 7.72 9.58
CA SER A 151 -8.75 7.97 11.02
C SER A 151 -9.41 9.31 11.34
N TRP A 152 -9.15 10.36 10.57
CA TRP A 152 -9.84 11.65 10.71
C TRP A 152 -11.30 11.59 10.29
N GLN A 153 -11.60 10.81 9.26
CA GLN A 153 -12.97 10.57 8.81
C GLN A 153 -13.75 9.65 9.76
N ALA A 154 -13.06 8.78 10.51
CA ALA A 154 -13.67 7.99 11.58
C ALA A 154 -14.02 8.84 12.81
N GLU A 155 -15.05 8.44 13.56
CA GLU A 155 -15.51 9.10 14.78
C GLU A 155 -14.41 9.06 15.88
N GLY A 156 -13.47 10.00 15.86
CA GLY A 156 -12.45 10.10 16.90
C GLY A 156 -11.17 10.83 16.53
N GLY A 157 -10.77 10.89 15.25
CA GLY A 157 -9.76 11.77 14.65
C GLY A 157 -8.37 11.97 15.31
N SER A 158 -8.09 11.37 16.46
CA SER A 158 -6.96 11.74 17.32
C SER A 158 -5.64 11.10 16.89
N ALA A 159 -5.70 9.96 16.21
CA ALA A 159 -4.51 9.24 15.73
C ALA A 159 -3.89 9.84 14.46
N GLY A 160 -4.67 10.59 13.66
CA GLY A 160 -4.24 11.03 12.32
C GLY A 160 -2.98 11.89 12.32
N ALA A 161 -2.82 12.79 13.29
CA ALA A 161 -1.63 13.64 13.37
C ALA A 161 -0.34 12.84 13.63
N GLN A 162 -0.39 11.82 14.49
CA GLN A 162 0.75 10.94 14.75
C GLN A 162 1.09 10.05 13.56
N LEU A 163 0.06 9.59 12.83
CA LEU A 163 0.24 8.82 11.60
C LEU A 163 0.91 9.67 10.52
N CYS A 164 0.49 10.93 10.35
CA CYS A 164 1.15 11.85 9.42
C CYS A 164 2.61 12.10 9.79
N GLN A 165 2.93 12.33 11.07
CA GLN A 165 4.33 12.51 11.48
C GLN A 165 5.19 11.29 11.12
N GLN A 166 4.67 10.08 11.32
CA GLN A 166 5.36 8.86 10.91
C GLN A 166 5.50 8.78 9.38
N ALA A 167 4.45 9.11 8.63
CA ALA A 167 4.51 9.12 7.17
C ALA A 167 5.58 10.09 6.64
N LEU A 168 5.63 11.31 7.17
CA LEU A 168 6.62 12.32 6.79
C LEU A 168 8.05 11.85 7.10
N HIS A 169 8.25 11.13 8.21
CA HIS A 169 9.53 10.52 8.52
C HIS A 169 9.93 9.42 7.52
N CYS A 170 8.96 8.62 7.05
CA CYS A 170 9.21 7.60 6.03
C CYS A 170 9.66 8.23 4.71
N TYR A 171 8.97 9.29 4.25
CA TYR A 171 9.35 10.00 3.03
C TYR A 171 10.72 10.66 3.14
N ASP A 172 11.04 11.27 4.29
CA ASP A 172 12.34 11.86 4.54
C ASP A 172 13.46 10.81 4.45
N LYS A 173 13.27 9.66 5.11
CA LYS A 173 14.23 8.55 5.05
C LYS A 173 14.35 7.98 3.63
N ALA A 174 13.23 7.77 2.93
CA ALA A 174 13.24 7.32 1.54
C ALA A 174 14.02 8.30 0.64
N CYS A 175 13.82 9.61 0.79
CA CYS A 175 14.54 10.62 0.01
C CYS A 175 16.05 10.61 0.27
N GLN A 176 16.49 10.28 1.49
CA GLN A 176 17.91 10.15 1.83
C GLN A 176 18.56 8.91 1.22
N MET A 177 17.75 7.92 0.86
CA MET A 177 18.20 6.66 0.25
C MET A 177 18.09 6.66 -1.27
N CYS A 178 17.20 7.48 -1.84
CA CYS A 178 17.02 7.54 -3.28
C CYS A 178 18.27 8.04 -4.01
N ASP A 179 18.66 7.30 -5.04
CA ASP A 179 19.67 7.68 -6.00
C ASP A 179 19.05 7.79 -7.40
N SER A 180 18.73 9.02 -7.81
CA SER A 180 18.19 9.29 -9.15
C SER A 180 19.14 8.91 -10.27
N SER A 181 20.45 8.76 -10.00
CA SER A 181 21.42 8.31 -11.01
C SER A 181 21.36 6.79 -11.26
N GLU A 182 20.80 6.04 -10.31
CA GLU A 182 20.54 4.60 -10.43
C GLU A 182 19.13 4.28 -10.95
N GLY A 183 18.32 5.32 -11.20
CA GLY A 183 17.00 5.20 -11.82
C GLY A 183 15.82 5.34 -10.86
N ASP A 184 16.06 5.73 -9.61
CA ASP A 184 14.99 5.94 -8.63
C ASP A 184 14.07 7.11 -9.02
N ASP A 185 12.76 6.91 -8.82
CA ASP A 185 11.74 7.93 -9.07
C ASP A 185 11.65 8.94 -7.91
N LEU A 186 12.72 9.70 -7.71
CA LEU A 186 12.78 10.77 -6.71
C LEU A 186 11.69 11.84 -6.97
N ALA A 187 11.33 12.08 -8.24
CA ALA A 187 10.28 13.03 -8.60
C ALA A 187 8.91 12.55 -8.09
N GLY A 188 8.56 11.29 -8.32
CA GLY A 188 7.35 10.66 -7.79
C GLY A 188 7.33 10.68 -6.26
N LEU A 189 8.44 10.34 -5.60
CA LEU A 189 8.56 10.38 -4.15
C LEU A 189 8.30 11.79 -3.58
N LEU A 190 8.91 12.82 -4.17
CA LEU A 190 8.70 14.21 -3.78
C LEU A 190 7.24 14.65 -4.01
N CYS A 191 6.60 14.14 -5.06
CA CYS A 191 5.19 14.38 -5.35
C CYS A 191 4.26 13.79 -4.27
N ASN A 192 4.49 12.52 -3.88
CA ASN A 192 3.73 11.84 -2.83
C ASN A 192 3.91 12.56 -1.48
N TRP A 193 5.16 12.91 -1.14
CA TRP A 193 5.46 13.64 0.08
C TRP A 193 4.76 15.00 0.13
N GLY A 194 4.86 15.79 -0.95
CA GLY A 194 4.20 17.10 -1.05
C GLY A 194 2.68 17.02 -0.97
N SER A 195 2.08 16.00 -1.59
CA SER A 195 0.65 15.74 -1.49
C SER A 195 0.23 15.37 -0.06
N GLY A 196 0.99 14.49 0.59
CA GLY A 196 0.74 14.10 1.99
C GLY A 196 0.88 15.28 2.97
N LEU A 197 1.84 16.18 2.76
CA LEU A 197 1.96 17.43 3.52
C LEU A 197 0.72 18.32 3.36
N THR A 198 0.17 18.41 2.14
CA THR A 198 -1.06 19.16 1.86
C THR A 198 -2.24 18.56 2.60
N THR A 199 -2.41 17.23 2.57
CA THR A 199 -3.44 16.55 3.35
C THR A 199 -3.27 16.79 4.85
N ALA A 200 -2.06 16.63 5.38
CA ALA A 200 -1.79 16.85 6.80
C ALA A 200 -2.12 18.27 7.27
N ALA A 201 -1.90 19.28 6.42
CA ALA A 201 -2.25 20.68 6.71
C ALA A 201 -3.76 20.90 6.87
N GLN A 202 -4.61 20.19 6.13
CA GLN A 202 -6.07 20.34 6.18
C GLN A 202 -6.66 19.95 7.54
N TYR A 203 -5.97 19.09 8.27
CA TYR A 203 -6.41 18.57 9.56
C TYR A 203 -5.71 19.21 10.76
N GLN A 204 -4.85 20.21 10.53
CA GLN A 204 -4.25 21.00 11.61
C GLN A 204 -5.27 21.97 12.21
N GLN A 205 -5.31 22.06 13.54
CA GLN A 205 -6.13 23.04 14.25
C GLN A 205 -5.44 24.40 14.37
N ASP A 206 -4.10 24.40 14.42
CA ASP A 206 -3.29 25.60 14.51
C ASP A 206 -2.94 26.12 13.09
N PRO A 207 -3.37 27.34 12.73
CA PRO A 207 -3.09 27.91 11.40
C PRO A 207 -1.61 28.05 11.08
N GLN A 208 -0.75 28.32 12.08
CA GLN A 208 0.68 28.44 11.85
C GLN A 208 1.29 27.08 11.48
N SER A 209 0.95 26.03 12.23
CA SER A 209 1.35 24.66 11.91
C SER A 209 0.87 24.23 10.51
N ALA A 210 -0.35 24.62 10.12
CA ALA A 210 -0.87 24.37 8.77
C ALA A 210 -0.05 25.09 7.69
N GLU A 211 0.31 26.35 7.92
CA GLU A 211 1.13 27.15 7.01
C GLU A 211 2.52 26.54 6.83
N GLU A 212 3.18 26.11 7.91
CA GLU A 212 4.50 25.47 7.86
C GLU A 212 4.49 24.17 7.04
N LEU A 213 3.42 23.37 7.14
CA LEU A 213 3.25 22.17 6.31
C LEU A 213 3.03 22.53 4.84
N LEU A 214 2.22 23.55 4.55
CA LEU A 214 1.98 24.01 3.17
C LEU A 214 3.24 24.60 2.53
N GLN A 215 4.06 25.33 3.27
CA GLN A 215 5.35 25.82 2.78
C GLN A 215 6.28 24.66 2.41
N GLN A 216 6.33 23.61 3.23
CA GLN A 216 7.08 22.39 2.92
C GLN A 216 6.49 21.66 1.70
N ALA A 217 5.16 21.58 1.59
CA ALA A 217 4.50 20.96 0.44
C ALA A 217 4.89 21.66 -0.87
N VAL A 218 4.82 23.00 -0.89
CA VAL A 218 5.24 23.83 -2.03
C VAL A 218 6.70 23.56 -2.39
N LEU A 219 7.60 23.49 -1.42
CA LEU A 219 9.01 23.21 -1.67
C LEU A 219 9.21 21.83 -2.32
N ARG A 220 8.57 20.78 -1.78
CA ARG A 220 8.70 19.41 -2.31
C ARG A 220 8.09 19.27 -3.71
N LEU A 221 6.89 19.80 -3.93
CA LEU A 221 6.23 19.77 -5.23
C LEU A 221 6.98 20.60 -6.28
N SER A 222 7.55 21.75 -5.89
CA SER A 222 8.38 22.56 -6.81
C SER A 222 9.60 21.77 -7.27
N ARG A 223 10.29 21.09 -6.33
CA ARG A 223 11.41 20.22 -6.67
C ARG A 223 10.97 19.05 -7.58
N ALA A 224 9.84 18.40 -7.28
CA ALA A 224 9.31 17.34 -8.13
C ALA A 224 9.06 17.80 -9.58
N VAL A 225 8.54 19.01 -9.76
CA VAL A 225 8.34 19.62 -11.10
C VAL A 225 9.67 19.93 -11.79
N GLU A 226 10.68 20.38 -11.05
CA GLU A 226 12.01 20.71 -11.58
C GLU A 226 12.78 19.47 -12.08
N PHE A 227 12.60 18.30 -11.45
CA PHE A 227 13.16 17.02 -11.93
C PHE A 227 12.70 16.65 -13.36
N GLY A 228 11.63 17.25 -13.87
CA GLY A 228 11.04 17.00 -15.18
C GLY A 228 11.70 17.66 -16.40
N ARG A 229 12.93 18.19 -16.31
CA ARG A 229 13.69 18.68 -17.49
C ARG A 229 15.18 18.31 -17.46
N GLY A 230 15.46 17.01 -17.61
CA GLY A 230 16.72 16.53 -18.20
C GLY A 230 18.01 16.94 -17.51
N ASP A 231 18.02 17.17 -16.19
CA ASP A 231 19.24 17.40 -15.44
C ASP A 231 19.54 16.22 -14.50
N PRO A 232 20.75 15.62 -14.57
CA PRO A 232 21.13 14.44 -13.80
C PRO A 232 21.67 14.73 -12.39
N GLU A 233 21.50 15.92 -11.82
CA GLU A 233 22.03 16.24 -10.48
C GLU A 233 20.98 16.82 -9.52
N PRO A 234 20.97 16.40 -8.24
CA PRO A 234 20.17 17.05 -7.21
C PRO A 234 20.78 18.40 -6.82
N LEU A 235 19.96 19.46 -6.87
CA LEU A 235 20.32 20.74 -6.29
C LEU A 235 20.16 20.66 -4.76
N PHE A 236 21.29 20.49 -4.07
CA PHE A 236 21.43 20.51 -2.60
C PHE A 236 20.82 21.78 -1.99
#